data_AF-A0AAQ3TP54-F1
#
_entry.id   AF-A0AAQ3TP54-F1
#
_cell.length_a   1.000
_cell.length_b   1.000
_cell.length_c   1.000
_cell.angle_alpha   90.00
_cell.angle_beta   90.00
_cell.angle_gamma   90.00
#
_symmetry.space_group_name_H-M   'P 1'
#
loop_
_entity.id
_entity.type
_entity.pdbx_description
1 polymer ?
#
loop_
_entity_poly.entity_id
_entity_poly.type
_entity_poly.pdbx_seq_one_letter_code
_entity_poly.pdbx_strand_id
1 'polypeptide(L)'
;MDEMLEALQPEFAVNSEDPPTKEVEEFFKLLKALEEPLDEHTKVFVLAFVTRMIAIKSKGVMVHPADSDAWKTLDEFDPEFAKDARNIRFGLATDEFTPFNESAASYFCWPVFAIPYNLPPSMCMKYEFMLLCLIIPGPKHPVPKLNVMLQPLIKELKQLCAYDISLKQKFTLRAVYLWSILVSLCPI
;
A
#
# COMPACT_ATOMS: atom_id res chain seq x y z
N MET A 1 -0.77 45.43 -36.00
CA MET A 1 -0.66 44.23 -35.13
C MET A 1 -0.34 44.66 -33.70
N ASP A 2 0.42 45.74 -33.53
CA ASP A 2 0.71 46.32 -32.22
C ASP A 2 -0.50 47.02 -31.56
N GLU A 3 -1.43 47.59 -32.34
CA GLU A 3 -2.66 48.20 -31.80
C GLU A 3 -3.69 47.20 -31.24
N MET A 4 -3.61 45.91 -31.62
CA MET A 4 -4.46 44.86 -31.05
C MET A 4 -3.93 44.31 -29.72
N LEU A 5 -2.65 44.57 -29.42
CA LEU A 5 -2.00 44.13 -28.18
C LEU A 5 -2.24 45.12 -27.03
N GLU A 6 -2.50 46.40 -27.31
CA GLU A 6 -2.86 47.41 -26.29
C GLU A 6 -4.30 47.25 -25.76
N ALA A 7 -5.24 46.75 -26.57
CA ALA A 7 -6.63 46.58 -26.17
C ALA A 7 -6.86 45.43 -25.16
N LEU A 8 -5.90 44.51 -25.02
CA LEU A 8 -5.95 43.36 -24.10
C LEU A 8 -5.28 43.64 -22.74
N GLN A 9 -4.61 44.78 -22.58
CA GLN A 9 -3.94 45.14 -21.33
C GLN A 9 -4.87 45.32 -20.12
N PRO A 10 -6.15 45.75 -20.23
CA PRO A 10 -6.99 45.91 -19.04
C PRO A 10 -7.43 44.57 -18.40
N GLU A 11 -7.43 43.46 -19.15
CA GLU A 11 -7.85 42.15 -18.63
C GLU A 11 -6.73 41.38 -17.90
N PHE A 12 -5.49 41.87 -17.99
CA PHE A 12 -4.36 41.39 -17.18
C PHE A 12 -4.04 42.34 -16.02
N ALA A 13 -5.06 42.98 -15.45
CA ALA A 13 -4.96 43.45 -14.07
C ALA A 13 -4.70 42.21 -13.20
N VAL A 14 -3.42 42.01 -12.86
CA VAL A 14 -2.97 41.00 -11.90
C VAL A 14 -3.82 41.16 -10.65
N ASN A 15 -4.77 40.23 -10.49
CA ASN A 15 -5.56 40.10 -9.29
C ASN A 15 -4.59 40.09 -8.11
N SER A 16 -4.86 40.92 -7.10
CA SER A 16 -4.17 40.86 -5.81
C SER A 16 -4.20 39.40 -5.34
N GLU A 17 -3.02 38.77 -5.24
CA GLU A 17 -2.91 37.42 -4.68
C GLU A 17 -3.61 37.44 -3.32
N ASP A 18 -4.71 36.69 -3.21
CA ASP A 18 -5.34 36.46 -1.92
C ASP A 18 -4.26 35.95 -0.95
N PRO A 19 -4.27 36.42 0.32
CA PRO A 19 -3.28 35.97 1.29
C PRO A 19 -3.29 34.44 1.33
N PRO A 20 -2.09 33.80 1.35
CA PRO A 20 -2.00 32.36 1.28
C PRO A 20 -2.87 31.74 2.37
N THR A 21 -3.67 30.74 2.00
CA THR A 21 -4.42 29.97 2.98
C THR A 21 -3.46 29.35 3.98
N LYS A 22 -3.91 29.14 5.23
CA LYS A 22 -3.09 28.56 6.30
C LYS A 22 -2.38 27.27 5.88
N GLU A 23 -3.02 26.47 5.05
CA GLU A 23 -2.47 25.22 4.50
C GLU A 23 -1.26 25.46 3.60
N VAL A 24 -1.31 26.51 2.78
CA VAL A 24 -0.21 26.93 1.90
C VAL A 24 0.94 27.50 2.73
N GLU A 25 0.66 28.30 3.76
CA GLU A 25 1.67 28.81 4.69
C GLU A 25 2.37 27.66 5.45
N GLU A 26 1.62 26.67 5.92
CA GLU A 26 2.17 25.47 6.56
C GLU A 26 3.03 24.65 5.60
N PHE A 27 2.60 24.50 4.34
CA PHE A 27 3.39 23.84 3.31
C PHE A 27 4.72 24.56 3.03
N PHE A 28 4.70 25.88 2.89
CA PHE A 28 5.94 26.67 2.69
C PHE A 28 6.84 26.69 3.92
N LYS A 29 6.26 26.71 5.13
CA LYS A 29 7.02 26.55 6.37
C LYS A 29 7.70 25.18 6.43
N LEU A 30 7.02 24.14 5.96
CA LEU A 30 7.56 22.79 5.87
C LEU A 30 8.69 22.72 4.83
N LEU A 31 8.52 23.33 3.66
CA LEU A 31 9.56 23.47 2.64
C LEU A 31 10.80 24.18 3.18
N LYS A 32 10.61 25.28 3.92
CA LYS A 32 11.72 26.02 4.52
C LYS A 32 12.48 25.18 5.56
N ALA A 33 11.76 24.40 6.36
CA ALA A 33 12.36 23.46 7.31
C ALA A 33 13.15 22.31 6.65
N LEU A 34 12.94 22.04 5.35
CA LEU A 34 13.77 21.10 4.58
C LEU A 34 15.19 21.63 4.35
N GLU A 35 15.34 22.95 4.24
CA GLU A 35 16.58 23.64 3.89
C GLU A 35 17.30 24.22 5.13
N GLU A 36 16.62 24.26 6.28
CA GLU A 36 17.21 24.73 7.53
C GLU A 36 18.18 23.68 8.12
N PRO A 37 19.46 24.03 8.32
CA PRO A 37 20.41 23.17 9.01
C PRO A 37 20.04 23.05 10.49
N LEU A 38 20.32 21.89 11.08
CA LEU A 38 20.05 21.59 12.49
C LEU A 38 20.82 22.50 13.45
N ASP A 39 21.99 22.97 13.02
CA ASP A 39 22.88 23.91 13.72
C ASP A 39 23.77 24.63 12.69
N GLU A 40 24.23 25.84 13.00
CA GLU A 40 24.99 26.70 12.08
C GLU A 40 26.30 26.05 11.58
N HIS A 41 26.83 25.08 12.33
CA HIS A 41 28.06 24.37 12.01
C HIS A 41 27.86 22.98 11.40
N THR A 42 26.61 22.55 11.16
CA THR A 42 26.30 21.18 10.74
C THR A 42 25.57 21.14 9.39
N LYS A 43 26.03 20.29 8.47
CA LYS A 43 25.39 20.09 7.14
C LYS A 43 24.14 19.18 7.16
N VAL A 44 23.61 18.89 8.34
CA VAL A 44 22.46 17.98 8.51
C VAL A 44 21.22 18.84 8.66
N PHE A 45 20.29 18.71 7.73
CA PHE A 45 19.01 19.43 7.76
C PHE A 45 18.08 18.88 8.84
N VAL A 46 17.20 19.73 9.36
CA VAL A 46 16.22 19.37 10.40
C VAL A 46 15.39 18.15 9.96
N LEU A 47 14.93 18.10 8.71
CA LEU A 47 14.21 16.92 8.22
C LEU A 47 15.07 15.66 8.27
N ALA A 48 16.32 15.71 7.79
CA ALA A 48 17.21 14.55 7.82
C ALA A 48 17.47 14.05 9.24
N PHE A 49 17.55 14.96 10.21
CA PHE A 49 17.65 14.63 11.63
C PHE A 49 16.36 14.00 12.17
N VAL A 50 15.20 14.58 11.89
CA VAL A 50 13.89 14.06 12.33
C VAL A 50 13.62 12.68 11.70
N THR A 51 13.89 12.48 10.41
CA THR A 51 13.77 11.18 9.75
C THR A 51 14.71 10.15 10.38
N ARG A 52 15.95 10.52 10.71
CA ARG A 52 16.87 9.64 11.45
C ARG A 52 16.37 9.32 12.85
N MET A 53 15.79 10.28 13.57
CA MET A 53 15.20 10.05 14.89
C MET A 53 13.98 9.12 14.83
N ILE A 54 13.09 9.32 13.86
CA ILE A 54 11.94 8.44 13.63
C ILE A 54 12.43 7.03 13.28
N ALA A 55 13.42 6.91 12.40
CA ALA A 55 14.03 5.64 12.03
C ALA A 55 14.75 4.94 13.21
N ILE A 56 15.38 5.70 14.12
CA ILE A 56 15.98 5.15 15.34
C ILE A 56 14.89 4.67 16.30
N LYS A 57 13.80 5.44 16.47
CA LYS A 57 12.68 5.07 17.33
C LYS A 57 11.91 3.85 16.81
N SER A 58 11.91 3.62 15.50
CA SER A 58 11.28 2.44 14.89
C SER A 58 12.19 1.20 14.83
N LYS A 59 13.47 1.28 15.23
CA LYS A 59 14.34 0.10 15.28
C LYS A 59 13.76 -0.95 16.24
N GLY A 60 13.35 -2.09 15.69
CA GLY A 60 12.74 -3.20 16.43
C GLY A 60 11.22 -3.20 16.48
N VAL A 61 10.55 -2.20 15.88
CA VAL A 61 9.10 -2.17 15.72
C VAL A 61 8.76 -2.31 14.24
N MET A 62 8.02 -3.37 13.89
CA MET A 62 7.51 -3.56 12.54
C MET A 62 6.35 -2.57 12.31
N VAL A 63 6.59 -1.52 11.52
CA VAL A 63 5.56 -0.52 11.17
C VAL A 63 4.89 -0.88 9.85
N HIS A 64 5.62 -1.60 9.00
CA HIS A 64 5.14 -2.09 7.72
C HIS A 64 5.58 -3.55 7.48
N PRO A 65 4.82 -4.37 6.74
CA PRO A 65 5.24 -5.70 6.29
C PRO A 65 6.63 -5.75 5.64
N ALA A 66 7.07 -4.68 5.00
CA ALA A 66 8.41 -4.57 4.42
C ALA A 66 9.54 -4.52 5.46
N ASP A 67 9.25 -4.15 6.71
CA ASP A 67 10.24 -4.16 7.80
C ASP A 67 10.49 -5.58 8.32
N SER A 68 9.62 -6.54 7.97
CA SER A 68 9.67 -7.92 8.45
C SER A 68 10.86 -8.70 7.92
N ASP A 69 11.32 -9.67 8.71
CA ASP A 69 12.41 -10.56 8.29
C ASP A 69 11.99 -11.50 7.16
N ALA A 70 10.68 -11.78 7.04
CA ALA A 70 10.14 -12.54 5.90
C ALA A 70 10.37 -11.80 4.57
N TRP A 71 10.22 -10.47 4.56
CA TRP A 71 10.49 -9.66 3.37
C TRP A 71 11.98 -9.69 3.01
N LYS A 72 12.86 -9.48 3.99
CA LYS A 72 14.32 -9.51 3.78
C LYS A 72 14.78 -10.88 3.29
N THR A 73 14.28 -11.95 3.90
CA THR A 73 14.62 -13.33 3.53
C THR A 73 14.16 -13.64 2.10
N LEU A 74 13.00 -13.13 1.68
CA LEU A 74 12.55 -13.27 0.29
C LEU A 74 13.48 -12.54 -0.68
N ASP A 75 13.89 -11.31 -0.34
CA ASP A 75 14.77 -10.52 -1.19
C ASP A 75 16.17 -11.14 -1.31
N GLU A 76 16.65 -11.81 -0.26
CA GLU A 76 17.88 -12.61 -0.28
C GLU A 76 17.72 -13.91 -1.10
N PHE A 77 16.56 -14.57 -1.00
CA PHE A 77 16.27 -15.81 -1.70
C PHE A 77 16.09 -15.61 -3.22
N ASP A 78 15.47 -14.51 -3.64
CA ASP A 78 15.26 -14.18 -5.05
C ASP A 78 15.56 -12.69 -5.34
N PRO A 79 16.85 -12.36 -5.56
CA PRO A 79 17.26 -10.98 -5.84
C PRO A 79 16.67 -10.42 -7.14
N GLU A 80 16.39 -11.26 -8.14
CA GLU A 80 15.78 -10.85 -9.40
C GLU A 80 14.30 -10.46 -9.20
N PHE A 81 13.59 -11.15 -8.31
CA PHE A 81 12.26 -10.74 -7.88
C PHE A 81 12.30 -9.39 -7.18
N ALA A 82 13.24 -9.20 -6.24
CA ALA A 82 13.35 -7.99 -5.44
C ALA A 82 13.70 -6.74 -6.28
N LYS A 83 14.51 -6.93 -7.32
CA LYS A 83 14.96 -5.88 -8.23
C LYS A 83 13.83 -5.24 -9.04
N ASP A 84 12.78 -6.00 -9.38
CA ASP A 84 11.64 -5.48 -10.11
C ASP A 84 10.53 -5.03 -9.14
N ALA A 85 10.43 -3.72 -8.93
CA ALA A 85 9.43 -3.11 -8.04
C ALA A 85 7.98 -3.37 -8.48
N ARG A 86 7.74 -3.80 -9.72
CA ARG A 86 6.40 -4.15 -10.22
C ARG A 86 5.91 -5.48 -9.67
N ASN A 87 6.80 -6.33 -9.18
CA ASN A 87 6.43 -7.59 -8.55
C ASN A 87 5.70 -7.37 -7.22
N ILE A 88 4.67 -8.17 -6.99
CA ILE A 88 3.75 -7.98 -5.86
C ILE A 88 4.09 -8.93 -4.72
N ARG A 89 4.16 -8.40 -3.51
CA ARG A 89 4.20 -9.15 -2.26
C ARG A 89 2.86 -8.95 -1.57
N PHE A 90 2.22 -10.04 -1.18
CA PHE A 90 0.88 -9.96 -0.59
C PHE A 90 0.71 -10.93 0.57
N GLY A 91 -0.22 -10.58 1.46
CA GLY A 91 -0.74 -11.45 2.50
C GLY A 91 -2.13 -11.94 2.16
N LEU A 92 -2.54 -13.06 2.76
CA LEU A 92 -3.92 -13.52 2.70
C LEU A 92 -4.61 -13.23 4.03
N ALA A 93 -5.86 -12.79 4.00
CA ALA A 93 -6.72 -12.71 5.16
C ALA A 93 -7.97 -13.53 4.92
N THR A 94 -8.36 -14.36 5.88
CA THR A 94 -9.61 -15.10 5.80
C THR A 94 -10.30 -15.12 7.15
N ASP A 95 -11.62 -15.01 7.10
CA ASP A 95 -12.51 -14.96 8.25
C ASP A 95 -13.67 -15.92 7.99
N GLU A 96 -14.29 -16.40 9.07
CA GLU A 96 -15.48 -17.21 9.03
C GLU A 96 -16.73 -16.33 9.13
N PHE A 97 -17.63 -16.45 8.15
CA PHE A 97 -18.91 -15.77 8.18
C PHE A 97 -20.06 -16.73 7.90
N THR A 98 -21.14 -16.62 8.68
CA THR A 98 -22.38 -17.38 8.47
C THR A 98 -23.42 -16.48 7.79
N PRO A 99 -23.76 -16.73 6.50
CA PRO A 99 -24.73 -15.89 5.77
C PRO A 99 -26.19 -16.10 6.18
N PHE A 100 -26.49 -17.06 7.05
CA PHE A 100 -27.84 -17.38 7.53
C PHE A 100 -27.93 -17.19 9.06
N ASN A 101 -29.12 -16.85 9.56
CA ASN A 101 -29.38 -16.72 11.00
C ASN A 101 -29.06 -18.01 11.77
N GLU A 102 -28.74 -17.89 13.06
CA GLU A 102 -28.38 -19.00 13.98
C GLU A 102 -29.36 -20.20 13.98
N SER A 103 -30.60 -19.98 13.52
CA SER A 103 -31.67 -20.99 13.46
C SER A 103 -31.69 -21.82 12.15
N ALA A 104 -30.87 -21.46 11.15
CA ALA A 104 -30.74 -22.20 9.89
C ALA A 104 -29.50 -23.13 9.93
N ALA A 105 -29.48 -24.16 9.09
CA ALA A 105 -28.41 -25.15 9.04
C ALA A 105 -27.01 -24.50 8.99
N SER A 106 -26.07 -25.00 9.80
CA SER A 106 -24.71 -24.47 9.91
C SER A 106 -24.00 -24.49 8.55
N TYR A 107 -23.93 -23.32 7.90
CA TYR A 107 -23.26 -23.13 6.63
C TYR A 107 -22.29 -21.97 6.78
N PHE A 108 -21.01 -22.25 6.64
CA PHE A 108 -19.95 -21.27 6.77
C PHE A 108 -19.46 -20.84 5.39
N CYS A 109 -19.10 -19.57 5.29
CA CYS A 109 -18.53 -18.95 4.12
C CYS A 109 -17.23 -18.28 4.52
N TRP A 110 -16.15 -18.62 3.82
CA TRP A 110 -14.82 -18.14 4.12
C TRP A 110 -14.33 -17.28 2.94
N PRO A 111 -14.53 -15.95 2.98
CA PRO A 111 -13.87 -15.06 2.04
C PRO A 111 -12.35 -15.09 2.26
N VAL A 112 -11.61 -15.11 1.17
CA VAL A 112 -10.15 -15.00 1.14
C VAL A 112 -9.79 -13.71 0.44
N PHE A 113 -9.25 -12.77 1.21
CA PHE A 113 -8.76 -11.49 0.73
C PHE A 113 -7.25 -11.55 0.50
N ALA A 114 -6.78 -11.02 -0.63
CA ALA A 114 -5.37 -10.72 -0.84
C ALA A 114 -5.10 -9.25 -0.55
N ILE A 115 -4.07 -8.99 0.25
CA ILE A 115 -3.67 -7.66 0.69
C ILE A 115 -2.30 -7.33 0.08
N PRO A 116 -2.19 -6.37 -0.85
CA PRO A 116 -0.92 -6.00 -1.46
C PRO A 116 -0.08 -5.17 -0.49
N TYR A 117 1.07 -5.70 -0.12
CA TYR A 117 2.01 -5.06 0.81
C TYR A 117 3.03 -4.16 0.12
N ASN A 118 2.95 -3.95 -1.19
CA ASN A 118 3.77 -2.95 -1.88
C ASN A 118 3.27 -1.52 -1.63
N LEU A 119 2.04 -1.35 -1.14
CA LEU A 119 1.44 -0.04 -0.89
C LEU A 119 1.95 0.55 0.43
N PRO A 120 1.99 1.90 0.57
CA PRO A 120 2.41 2.53 1.81
C PRO A 120 1.50 2.14 2.98
N PRO A 121 1.98 2.22 4.24
CA PRO A 121 1.25 1.78 5.44
C PRO A 121 -0.16 2.38 5.58
N SER A 122 -0.34 3.64 5.13
CA SER A 122 -1.63 4.33 5.17
C SER A 122 -2.66 3.83 4.16
N MET A 123 -2.24 3.00 3.21
CA MET A 123 -3.04 2.55 2.07
C MET A 123 -3.21 1.03 2.05
N CYS A 124 -2.18 0.25 2.39
CA CYS A 124 -2.21 -1.20 2.29
C CYS A 124 -3.32 -1.88 3.12
N MET A 125 -3.78 -1.23 4.19
CA MET A 125 -4.84 -1.74 5.07
C MET A 125 -6.22 -1.13 4.78
N LYS A 126 -6.38 -0.32 3.74
CA LYS A 126 -7.70 0.20 3.35
C LYS A 126 -8.47 -0.85 2.54
N TYR A 127 -9.78 -0.95 2.80
CA TYR A 127 -10.69 -1.90 2.15
C TYR A 127 -10.65 -1.81 0.61
N GLU A 128 -10.39 -0.62 0.06
CA GLU A 128 -10.31 -0.33 -1.39
C GLU A 128 -9.17 -1.09 -2.09
N PHE A 129 -8.12 -1.47 -1.36
CA PHE A 129 -6.97 -2.18 -1.91
C PHE A 129 -6.94 -3.65 -1.51
N MET A 130 -7.91 -4.11 -0.71
CA MET A 130 -8.09 -5.52 -0.40
C MET A 130 -8.86 -6.18 -1.55
N LEU A 131 -8.28 -7.24 -2.10
CA LEU A 131 -8.88 -7.96 -3.23
C LEU A 131 -9.55 -9.22 -2.72
N LEU A 132 -10.86 -9.36 -2.91
CA LEU A 132 -11.54 -10.63 -2.68
C LEU A 132 -11.15 -11.60 -3.81
N CYS A 133 -10.36 -12.62 -3.50
CA CYS A 133 -9.79 -13.53 -4.48
C CYS A 133 -10.51 -14.88 -4.53
N LEU A 134 -11.07 -15.33 -3.41
CA LEU A 134 -11.76 -16.61 -3.35
C LEU A 134 -12.87 -16.55 -2.29
N ILE A 135 -13.97 -17.24 -2.55
CA ILE A 135 -15.01 -17.50 -1.56
C ILE A 135 -15.07 -19.02 -1.39
N ILE A 136 -14.84 -19.49 -0.17
CA ILE A 136 -14.90 -20.91 0.16
C ILE A 136 -16.22 -21.20 0.90
N PRO A 137 -17.23 -21.73 0.20
CA PRO A 137 -18.44 -22.21 0.85
C PRO A 137 -18.23 -23.58 1.49
N GLY A 138 -18.82 -23.82 2.67
CA GLY A 138 -18.91 -25.18 3.19
C GLY A 138 -19.62 -25.31 4.54
N PRO A 139 -20.31 -26.44 4.78
CA PRO A 139 -20.91 -26.73 6.08
C PRO A 139 -19.88 -27.09 7.17
N LYS A 140 -18.60 -27.18 6.81
CA LYS A 140 -17.50 -27.55 7.71
C LYS A 140 -16.38 -26.53 7.60
N HIS A 141 -15.71 -26.29 8.72
CA HIS A 141 -14.49 -25.50 8.76
C HIS A 141 -13.49 -25.98 7.69
N PRO A 142 -13.04 -25.09 6.78
CA PRO A 142 -12.14 -25.43 5.69
C PRO A 142 -10.69 -25.57 6.14
N VAL A 143 -10.33 -25.16 7.36
CA VAL A 143 -8.95 -25.15 7.89
C VAL A 143 -8.18 -26.45 7.62
N PRO A 144 -8.73 -27.66 7.83
CA PRO A 144 -8.00 -28.91 7.58
C PRO A 144 -7.64 -29.14 6.11
N LYS A 145 -8.34 -28.49 5.17
CA LYS A 145 -8.16 -28.64 3.72
C LYS A 145 -7.85 -27.31 3.03
N LEU A 146 -7.47 -26.28 3.76
CA LEU A 146 -7.31 -24.92 3.23
C LEU A 146 -6.33 -24.88 2.05
N ASN A 147 -5.22 -25.61 2.14
CA ASN A 147 -4.23 -25.72 1.06
C ASN A 147 -4.81 -26.25 -0.26
N VAL A 148 -5.77 -27.18 -0.18
CA VAL A 148 -6.48 -27.71 -1.36
C VAL A 148 -7.44 -26.66 -1.90
N MET A 149 -8.15 -25.97 -1.01
CA MET A 149 -9.10 -24.92 -1.39
C MET A 149 -8.42 -23.70 -2.03
N LEU A 150 -7.17 -23.40 -1.70
CA LEU A 150 -6.38 -22.32 -2.28
C LEU A 150 -5.74 -22.67 -3.64
N GLN A 151 -5.81 -23.92 -4.11
CA GLN A 151 -5.23 -24.31 -5.40
C GLN A 151 -5.71 -23.48 -6.60
N PRO A 152 -7.00 -23.13 -6.74
CA PRO A 152 -7.47 -22.26 -7.83
C PRO A 152 -6.75 -20.91 -7.81
N LEU A 153 -6.64 -20.29 -6.64
CA LEU A 153 -5.94 -19.02 -6.46
C LEU A 153 -4.47 -19.13 -6.87
N ILE A 154 -3.76 -20.17 -6.41
CA ILE A 154 -2.35 -20.38 -6.77
C ILE A 154 -2.18 -20.55 -8.29
N LYS A 155 -3.13 -21.23 -8.96
CA LYS A 155 -3.11 -21.43 -10.40
C LYS A 155 -3.24 -20.10 -11.15
N GLU A 156 -4.14 -19.22 -10.70
CA GLU A 156 -4.32 -17.88 -11.28
C GLU A 156 -3.11 -16.99 -11.05
N LEU A 157 -2.55 -16.99 -9.83
CA LEU A 157 -1.35 -16.21 -9.50
C LEU A 157 -0.14 -16.57 -10.38
N LYS A 158 0.00 -17.84 -10.77
CA LYS A 158 1.06 -18.29 -11.68
C LYS A 158 0.91 -17.79 -13.12
N GLN A 159 -0.26 -17.30 -13.50
CA GLN A 159 -0.59 -16.86 -14.85
C GLN A 159 -0.75 -15.33 -14.96
N LEU A 160 -0.40 -14.60 -13.90
CA LEU A 160 -0.53 -13.15 -13.85
C LEU A 160 0.32 -12.47 -14.95
N CYS A 161 -0.35 -11.66 -15.75
CA CYS A 161 0.29 -10.74 -16.68
C CYS A 161 -0.27 -9.34 -16.47
N ALA A 162 0.60 -8.34 -16.62
CA ALA A 162 0.24 -6.94 -16.51
C ALA A 162 0.75 -6.17 -17.72
N TYR A 163 0.14 -5.02 -17.99
CA TYR A 163 0.57 -4.12 -19.04
C TYR A 163 1.20 -2.89 -18.41
N ASP A 164 2.46 -2.66 -18.72
CA ASP A 164 3.19 -1.48 -18.31
C ASP A 164 2.83 -0.33 -19.25
N ILE A 165 2.11 0.68 -18.76
CA ILE A 165 1.67 1.83 -19.55
C ILE A 165 2.88 2.71 -19.94
N SER A 166 3.87 2.82 -19.06
CA SER A 166 5.05 3.66 -19.29
C SER A 166 5.91 3.06 -20.41
N LEU A 167 6.15 1.75 -20.33
CA LEU A 167 6.98 1.02 -21.30
C LEU A 167 6.18 0.47 -22.49
N LYS A 168 4.85 0.64 -22.49
CA LYS A 168 3.90 0.14 -23.49
C LYS A 168 4.10 -1.34 -23.84
N GLN A 169 4.38 -2.16 -22.84
CA GLN A 169 4.68 -3.58 -23.03
C GLN A 169 3.96 -4.45 -22.01
N LYS A 170 3.64 -5.68 -22.42
CA LYS A 170 3.19 -6.71 -21.49
C LYS A 170 4.39 -7.29 -20.76
N PHE A 171 4.24 -7.53 -19.48
CA PHE A 171 5.23 -8.25 -18.69
C PHE A 171 4.55 -9.31 -17.82
N THR A 172 5.30 -10.34 -17.48
CA THR A 172 4.86 -11.35 -16.52
C THR A 172 4.98 -10.77 -15.13
N LEU A 173 3.84 -10.65 -14.45
CA LEU A 173 3.78 -10.12 -13.10
C LEU A 173 4.02 -11.27 -12.12
N ARG A 174 5.05 -11.16 -11.28
CA ARG A 174 5.31 -12.17 -10.26
C ARG A 174 4.65 -11.74 -8.95
N ALA A 175 3.97 -12.68 -8.30
CA ALA A 175 3.36 -12.47 -7.00
C ALA A 175 3.94 -13.45 -5.98
N VAL A 176 4.24 -12.98 -4.78
CA VAL A 176 4.73 -13.80 -3.65
C VAL A 176 3.82 -13.64 -2.45
N TYR A 177 3.43 -14.79 -1.90
CA TYR A 177 2.71 -14.90 -0.65
C TYR A 177 3.71 -14.85 0.52
N LEU A 178 3.48 -13.94 1.48
CA LEU A 178 4.31 -13.82 2.69
C LEU A 178 3.71 -14.55 3.89
N TRP A 179 2.44 -14.30 4.20
CA TRP A 179 1.75 -14.93 5.33
C TRP A 179 0.22 -14.83 5.18
N SER A 180 -0.48 -15.58 6.04
CA SER A 180 -1.93 -15.51 6.18
C SER A 180 -2.35 -15.11 7.58
N ILE A 181 -3.35 -14.24 7.67
CA ILE A 181 -4.02 -13.85 8.91
C ILE A 181 -5.37 -14.56 8.97
N LEU A 182 -5.56 -15.36 10.01
CA LEU A 182 -6.86 -15.92 10.36
C LEU A 182 -7.50 -14.98 11.37
N VAL A 183 -8.50 -14.23 10.93
CA VAL A 183 -9.22 -13.31 11.81
C VAL A 183 -10.29 -14.12 12.53
N SER A 184 -9.93 -15.02 13.44
CA SER A 184 -10.97 -15.57 14.32
C SER A 184 -11.36 -14.45 15.28
N LEU A 185 -12.60 -13.97 15.21
CA LEU A 185 -13.21 -13.23 16.31
C LEU A 185 -13.27 -14.19 17.51
N CYS A 186 -12.18 -14.28 18.26
CA CYS A 186 -12.21 -14.84 19.60
C CYS A 186 -13.09 -13.88 20.42
N PRO A 187 -14.21 -14.32 21.01
CA PRO A 187 -14.96 -13.46 21.91
C PRO A 187 -14.05 -13.15 23.10
N ILE A 188 -13.66 -11.88 23.23
CA ILE A 188 -13.01 -11.33 24.43
C ILE A 188 -14.10 -11.14 25.49
#